data_AF-A0A7L4NYV3-F1
#
_entry.id   AF-A0A7L4NYV3-F1
#
_cell.length_a   1.000
_cell.length_b   1.000
_cell.length_c   1.000
_cell.angle_alpha   90.00
_cell.angle_beta   90.00
_cell.angle_gamma   90.00
#
_symmetry.space_group_name_H-M   'P 1'
#
loop_
_entity.id
_entity.type
_entity.pdbx_description
1 polymer ?
#
loop_
_entity_poly.entity_id
_entity_poly.type
_entity_poly.pdbx_seq_one_letter_code
_entity_poly.pdbx_strand_id
1 'polypeptide(L)'
;MHLRRYFSIFWTNEPWKLNKNEKKIHILMNILLGIPILYIMYQIFTNLLKIHYMSFYFALCFFLVAWILYVYFWDKLNLKYGLKPVRSPFPYSYSGYVILFTLSSPGFFFMMLSGGLESGNFWFGLGLGVAVVYPILFMFFRIRTFSDRSIPVGGGFGFMPLSYWILSVALGFFTVVRGFSGLNFYLSDGSVSLEFVVISILIGLVVQSVVLFPDKLNKVVPLDLRTKNGFLFMFALALVLYGVSQFLIDFMKALISLVV
;
A
#
# COMPACT_ATOMS: atom_id res chain seq x y z
N MET A 1 9.48 -32.17 22.45
CA MET A 1 8.82 -32.17 21.11
C MET A 1 7.78 -31.06 20.95
N HIS A 2 6.93 -30.77 21.95
CA HIS A 2 5.88 -29.73 21.85
C HIS A 2 6.38 -28.29 21.65
N LEU A 3 7.48 -27.89 22.31
CA LEU A 3 8.01 -26.51 22.20
C LEU A 3 8.40 -26.13 20.75
N ARG A 4 9.04 -27.06 20.03
CA ARG A 4 9.43 -26.86 18.62
C ARG A 4 8.22 -26.65 17.72
N ARG A 5 7.10 -27.30 18.04
CA ARG A 5 5.82 -27.16 17.32
C ARG A 5 5.18 -25.79 17.58
N TYR A 6 5.19 -25.30 18.82
CA TYR A 6 4.68 -23.95 19.14
C TYR A 6 5.50 -22.85 18.47
N PHE A 7 6.83 -23.00 18.46
CA PHE A 7 7.70 -22.04 17.78
C PHE A 7 7.44 -22.05 16.26
N SER A 8 7.29 -23.22 15.63
CA SER A 8 6.92 -23.28 14.21
C SER A 8 5.54 -22.71 13.91
N ILE A 9 4.58 -22.88 14.83
CA ILE A 9 3.24 -22.28 14.70
C ILE A 9 3.34 -20.77 14.76
N PHE A 10 4.16 -20.20 15.66
CA PHE A 10 4.32 -18.75 15.78
C PHE A 10 4.87 -18.10 14.51
N TRP A 11 5.89 -18.71 13.90
CA TRP A 11 6.57 -18.17 12.71
C TRP A 11 5.92 -18.52 11.37
N THR A 12 4.79 -19.25 11.36
CA THR A 12 4.14 -19.58 10.10
C THR A 12 3.49 -18.35 9.47
N ASN A 13 3.87 -18.08 8.22
CA ASN A 13 3.25 -17.06 7.38
C ASN A 13 2.19 -17.67 6.46
N GLU A 14 1.69 -18.88 6.75
CA GLU A 14 0.80 -19.62 5.85
C GLU A 14 -0.42 -20.13 6.61
N PRO A 15 -1.45 -19.29 6.83
CA PRO A 15 -2.55 -19.61 7.73
C PRO A 15 -3.37 -20.84 7.30
N TRP A 16 -3.34 -21.23 6.02
CA TRP A 16 -4.00 -22.45 5.53
C TRP A 16 -3.30 -23.75 5.94
N LYS A 17 -2.05 -23.69 6.42
CA LYS A 17 -1.35 -24.86 6.97
C LYS A 17 -1.74 -25.15 8.42
N LEU A 18 -2.40 -24.20 9.08
CA LEU A 18 -2.84 -24.33 10.46
C LEU A 18 -4.26 -24.89 10.55
N ASN A 19 -4.47 -25.84 11.45
CA ASN A 19 -5.82 -26.23 11.83
C ASN A 19 -6.48 -25.16 12.73
N LYS A 20 -7.78 -25.31 13.01
CA LYS A 20 -8.57 -24.33 13.80
C LYS A 20 -7.98 -24.05 15.19
N ASN A 21 -7.43 -25.06 15.87
CA ASN A 21 -6.84 -24.89 17.20
C ASN A 21 -5.47 -24.21 17.10
N GLU A 22 -4.65 -24.58 16.12
CA GLU A 22 -3.35 -23.97 15.88
C GLU A 22 -3.48 -22.48 15.50
N LYS A 23 -4.51 -22.10 14.73
CA LYS A 23 -4.81 -20.67 14.46
C LYS A 23 -5.10 -19.89 15.75
N LYS A 24 -5.89 -20.45 16.67
CA LYS A 24 -6.16 -19.81 17.97
C LYS A 24 -4.89 -19.61 18.79
N ILE A 25 -4.05 -20.64 18.84
CA ILE A 25 -2.76 -20.61 19.54
C ILE A 25 -1.84 -19.57 18.89
N HIS A 26 -1.75 -19.56 17.56
CA HIS A 26 -0.99 -18.56 16.79
C HIS A 26 -1.43 -17.13 17.13
N ILE A 27 -2.74 -16.87 17.14
CA ILE A 27 -3.29 -15.55 17.51
C ILE A 27 -2.93 -15.18 18.95
N LEU A 28 -3.13 -16.09 19.91
CA LEU A 28 -2.83 -15.84 21.33
C LEU A 28 -1.34 -15.52 21.53
N MET A 29 -0.45 -16.28 20.88
CA MET A 29 0.99 -16.03 20.93
C MET A 29 1.37 -14.69 20.28
N ASN A 30 0.77 -14.34 19.15
CA ASN A 30 1.00 -13.04 18.50
C ASN A 30 0.51 -11.87 19.36
N ILE A 31 -0.58 -12.02 20.12
CA ILE A 31 -1.01 -10.99 21.07
C ILE A 31 -0.01 -10.89 22.22
N LEU A 32 0.29 -12.03 22.87
CA LEU A 32 1.13 -12.09 24.06
C LEU A 32 2.56 -11.60 23.81
N LEU A 33 3.17 -12.01 22.70
CA LEU A 33 4.55 -11.67 22.34
C LEU A 33 4.62 -10.43 21.45
N GLY A 34 3.65 -10.23 20.57
CA GLY A 34 3.66 -9.13 19.62
C GLY A 34 3.57 -7.77 20.30
N ILE A 35 2.70 -7.59 21.31
CA ILE A 35 2.58 -6.29 21.98
C ILE A 35 3.92 -5.85 22.62
N PRO A 36 4.60 -6.67 23.46
CA PRO A 36 5.93 -6.33 23.96
C PRO A 36 6.96 -6.07 22.87
N ILE A 37 7.00 -6.89 21.81
CA ILE A 37 7.92 -6.71 20.69
C ILE A 37 7.67 -5.37 20.01
N LEU A 38 6.41 -5.01 19.73
CA LEU A 38 6.05 -3.74 19.11
C LEU A 38 6.42 -2.55 20.00
N TYR A 39 6.25 -2.66 21.32
CA TYR A 39 6.70 -1.62 22.25
C TYR A 39 8.23 -1.46 22.22
N ILE A 40 8.99 -2.56 22.22
CA ILE A 40 10.46 -2.52 22.11
C ILE A 40 10.87 -1.90 20.77
N MET A 41 10.25 -2.32 19.66
CA MET A 41 10.48 -1.73 18.34
C MET A 41 10.20 -0.23 18.36
N TYR A 42 9.06 0.19 18.90
CA TYR A 42 8.72 1.60 19.06
C TYR A 42 9.82 2.36 19.81
N GLN A 43 10.32 1.83 20.94
CA GLN A 43 11.41 2.46 21.70
C GLN A 43 12.71 2.54 20.90
N ILE A 44 13.07 1.49 20.15
CA ILE A 44 14.26 1.49 19.27
C ILE A 44 14.12 2.57 18.19
N PHE A 45 12.99 2.62 17.50
CA PHE A 45 12.74 3.62 16.45
C PHE A 45 12.71 5.04 17.01
N THR A 46 12.10 5.23 18.18
CA THR A 46 12.07 6.51 18.90
C THR A 46 13.49 6.98 19.23
N ASN A 47 14.35 6.09 19.73
CA ASN A 47 15.72 6.45 20.11
C ASN A 47 16.65 6.65 18.90
N LEU A 48 16.49 5.84 17.84
CA LEU A 48 17.35 5.89 16.66
C LEU A 48 16.96 6.98 15.66
N LEU A 49 15.66 7.10 15.37
CA LEU A 49 15.14 8.01 14.35
C LEU A 49 14.54 9.28 14.94
N LYS A 50 14.50 9.42 16.27
CA LYS A 50 13.86 10.53 16.99
C LYS A 50 12.37 10.69 16.68
N ILE A 51 11.72 9.63 16.18
CA ILE A 51 10.29 9.62 15.90
C ILE A 51 9.55 9.43 17.23
N HIS A 52 9.17 10.54 17.88
CA HIS A 52 8.53 10.52 19.20
C HIS A 52 6.99 10.44 19.15
N TYR A 53 6.41 10.09 18.00
CA TYR A 53 4.97 10.19 17.80
C TYR A 53 4.23 8.89 18.12
N MET A 54 3.19 9.02 18.96
CA MET A 54 2.21 7.97 19.26
C MET A 54 1.57 7.36 18.01
N SER A 55 1.47 8.11 16.91
CA SER A 55 0.96 7.61 15.63
C SER A 55 1.80 6.46 15.07
N PHE A 56 3.14 6.45 15.26
CA PHE A 56 3.98 5.33 14.84
C PHE A 56 3.67 4.06 15.65
N TYR A 57 3.50 4.18 16.97
CA TYR A 57 3.09 3.06 17.80
C TYR A 57 1.72 2.52 17.39
N PHE A 58 0.74 3.41 17.12
CA PHE A 58 -0.56 2.99 16.60
C PHE A 58 -0.45 2.27 15.26
N ALA A 59 0.43 2.72 14.35
CA ALA A 59 0.67 2.03 13.10
C ALA A 59 1.10 0.57 13.31
N LEU A 60 2.07 0.35 14.21
CA LEU A 60 2.54 -0.98 14.59
C LEU A 60 1.40 -1.84 15.17
N CYS A 61 0.60 -1.28 16.08
CA CYS A 61 -0.57 -1.97 16.63
C CYS A 61 -1.60 -2.34 15.54
N PHE A 62 -1.86 -1.45 14.58
CA PHE A 62 -2.77 -1.73 13.46
C PHE A 62 -2.27 -2.87 12.57
N PHE A 63 -0.96 -2.97 12.30
CA PHE A 63 -0.41 -4.11 11.57
C PHE A 63 -0.60 -5.44 12.32
N LEU A 64 -0.41 -5.45 13.64
CA LEU A 64 -0.67 -6.63 14.47
C LEU A 64 -2.16 -7.02 14.46
N VAL A 65 -3.05 -6.04 14.63
CA VAL A 65 -4.50 -6.27 14.55
C VAL A 65 -4.89 -6.79 13.17
N ALA A 66 -4.36 -6.22 12.10
CA ALA A 66 -4.60 -6.67 10.73
C ALA A 66 -4.18 -8.14 10.55
N TRP A 67 -3.00 -8.51 11.05
CA TRP A 67 -2.52 -9.90 11.02
C TRP A 67 -3.44 -10.84 11.80
N ILE A 68 -3.83 -10.47 13.02
CA ILE A 68 -4.75 -11.27 13.86
C ILE A 68 -6.09 -11.47 13.14
N LEU A 69 -6.68 -10.41 12.60
CA LEU A 69 -7.95 -10.48 11.87
C LEU A 69 -7.83 -11.36 10.62
N TYR A 70 -6.73 -11.24 9.89
CA TYR A 70 -6.45 -12.04 8.70
C TYR A 70 -6.39 -13.54 9.03
N VAL A 71 -5.67 -13.93 10.08
CA VAL A 71 -5.58 -15.33 10.53
C VAL A 71 -6.91 -15.82 11.10
N TYR A 72 -7.57 -15.01 11.93
CA TYR A 72 -8.84 -15.38 12.58
C TYR A 72 -9.97 -15.63 11.57
N PHE A 73 -10.10 -14.74 10.58
CA PHE A 73 -11.13 -14.84 9.54
C PHE A 73 -10.68 -15.61 8.29
N TRP A 74 -9.51 -16.25 8.32
CA TRP A 74 -8.89 -16.89 7.16
C TRP A 74 -9.87 -17.78 6.37
N ASP A 75 -10.57 -18.70 7.02
CA ASP A 75 -11.41 -19.68 6.32
C ASP A 75 -12.58 -19.00 5.59
N LYS A 76 -13.21 -17.99 6.22
CA LYS A 76 -14.29 -17.20 5.61
C LYS A 76 -13.77 -16.34 4.46
N LEU A 77 -12.62 -15.70 4.64
CA LEU A 77 -12.00 -14.88 3.60
C LEU A 77 -11.55 -15.74 2.41
N ASN A 78 -10.96 -16.90 2.67
CA ASN A 78 -10.53 -17.85 1.64
C ASN A 78 -11.72 -18.41 0.84
N LEU A 79 -12.82 -18.75 1.51
CA LEU A 79 -14.04 -19.18 0.83
C LEU A 79 -14.58 -18.07 -0.10
N LYS A 80 -14.54 -16.81 0.34
CA LYS A 80 -15.09 -15.67 -0.41
C LYS A 80 -14.20 -15.18 -1.55
N TYR A 81 -12.88 -15.16 -1.35
CA TYR A 81 -11.92 -14.49 -2.25
C TYR A 81 -10.84 -15.41 -2.84
N GLY A 82 -10.73 -16.67 -2.38
CA GLY A 82 -9.70 -17.60 -2.84
C GLY A 82 -8.28 -17.16 -2.48
N LEU A 83 -7.98 -17.02 -1.19
CA LEU A 83 -6.70 -16.48 -0.72
C LEU A 83 -5.52 -17.44 -0.92
N LYS A 84 -5.77 -18.76 -0.87
CA LYS A 84 -4.73 -19.79 -1.03
C LYS A 84 -4.07 -19.71 -2.41
N PRO A 85 -2.73 -19.70 -2.51
CA PRO A 85 -2.05 -19.69 -3.81
C PRO A 85 -2.32 -20.98 -4.59
N VAL A 86 -2.46 -20.87 -5.92
CA VAL A 86 -2.61 -22.04 -6.82
C VAL A 86 -1.40 -22.20 -7.73
N ARG A 87 -0.99 -21.12 -8.39
CA ARG A 87 0.18 -21.06 -9.30
C ARG A 87 1.14 -19.92 -8.94
N SER A 88 0.81 -19.14 -7.91
CA SER A 88 1.66 -18.04 -7.46
C SER A 88 2.98 -18.59 -6.92
N PRO A 89 4.14 -18.02 -7.31
CA PRO A 89 5.42 -18.34 -6.69
C PRO A 89 5.53 -17.76 -5.26
N PHE A 90 4.54 -16.97 -4.83
CA PHE A 90 4.49 -16.35 -3.52
C PHE A 90 3.64 -17.12 -2.52
N PRO A 91 3.80 -16.87 -1.20
CA PRO A 91 2.97 -17.49 -0.18
C PRO A 91 1.47 -17.22 -0.36
N TYR A 92 1.08 -16.10 -0.96
CA TYR A 92 -0.34 -15.76 -1.13
C TYR A 92 -0.72 -15.59 -2.59
N SER A 93 -2.00 -15.80 -2.88
CA SER A 93 -2.60 -15.39 -4.15
C SER A 93 -2.68 -13.86 -4.26
N TYR A 94 -3.01 -13.36 -5.47
CA TYR A 94 -3.35 -11.95 -5.69
C TYR A 94 -4.34 -11.43 -4.63
N SER A 95 -5.48 -12.12 -4.47
CA SER A 95 -6.52 -11.77 -3.52
C SER A 95 -6.01 -11.79 -2.08
N GLY A 96 -5.16 -12.76 -1.73
CA GLY A 96 -4.49 -12.85 -0.43
C GLY A 96 -3.76 -11.57 -0.05
N TYR A 97 -2.87 -11.10 -0.93
CA TYR A 97 -2.13 -9.85 -0.72
C TYR A 97 -3.04 -8.62 -0.67
N VAL A 98 -4.04 -8.53 -1.55
CA VAL A 98 -4.96 -7.37 -1.56
C VAL A 98 -5.75 -7.29 -0.25
N ILE A 99 -6.26 -8.40 0.28
CA ILE A 99 -6.93 -8.42 1.59
C ILE A 99 -5.96 -8.03 2.71
N LEU A 100 -4.74 -8.56 2.71
CA LEU A 100 -3.74 -8.23 3.73
C LEU A 100 -3.38 -6.74 3.71
N PHE A 101 -3.20 -6.14 2.53
CA PHE A 101 -2.99 -4.70 2.40
C PHE A 101 -4.20 -3.91 2.88
N THR A 102 -5.41 -4.34 2.53
CA THR A 102 -6.64 -3.65 2.94
C THR A 102 -6.77 -3.62 4.46
N LEU A 103 -6.57 -4.76 5.14
CA LEU A 103 -6.57 -4.83 6.60
C LEU A 103 -5.44 -3.99 7.22
N SER A 104 -4.27 -3.97 6.58
CA SER A 104 -3.10 -3.20 7.00
C SER A 104 -3.17 -1.70 6.67
N SER A 105 -4.18 -1.25 5.91
CA SER A 105 -4.27 0.13 5.42
C SER A 105 -4.29 1.20 6.52
N PRO A 106 -4.95 1.02 7.69
CA PRO A 106 -4.83 1.98 8.78
C PRO A 106 -3.40 2.07 9.32
N GLY A 107 -2.69 0.93 9.39
CA GLY A 107 -1.29 0.89 9.80
C GLY A 107 -0.40 1.71 8.88
N PHE A 108 -0.54 1.52 7.56
CA PHE A 108 0.18 2.32 6.57
C PHE A 108 -0.14 3.82 6.70
N PHE A 109 -1.42 4.18 6.90
CA PHE A 109 -1.83 5.58 7.06
C PHE A 109 -1.16 6.25 8.26
N PHE A 110 -1.25 5.63 9.45
CA PHE A 110 -0.66 6.19 10.67
C PHE A 110 0.87 6.24 10.63
N MET A 111 1.51 5.28 9.94
CA MET A 111 2.95 5.27 9.72
C MET A 111 3.37 6.50 8.89
N MET A 112 2.67 6.78 7.79
CA MET A 112 2.92 7.96 6.96
C MET A 112 2.63 9.26 7.69
N LEU A 113 1.53 9.31 8.46
CA LEU A 113 1.16 10.46 9.26
C LEU A 113 2.24 10.78 10.30
N SER A 114 2.83 9.77 10.94
CA SER A 114 3.95 9.95 11.86
C SER A 114 5.15 10.62 11.20
N GLY A 115 5.47 10.26 9.94
CA GLY A 115 6.54 10.91 9.19
C GLY A 115 6.24 12.39 8.91
N GLY A 116 4.98 12.73 8.62
CA GLY A 116 4.58 14.13 8.45
C GLY A 116 4.67 14.95 9.73
N LEU A 117 4.23 14.39 10.85
CA LEU A 117 4.37 15.04 12.16
C LEU A 117 5.85 15.28 12.51
N GLU A 118 6.73 14.31 12.26
CA GLU A 118 8.18 14.47 12.44
C GLU A 118 8.78 15.58 11.57
N SER A 119 8.30 15.71 10.33
CA SER A 119 8.74 16.80 9.44
C SER A 119 8.20 18.18 9.83
N GLY A 120 7.32 18.28 10.85
CA GLY A 120 6.60 19.51 11.19
C GLY A 120 5.53 19.91 10.17
N ASN A 121 5.21 19.02 9.21
CA ASN A 121 4.22 19.25 8.17
C ASN A 121 3.14 18.17 8.22
N PHE A 122 2.09 18.44 9.01
CA PHE A 122 0.95 17.54 9.15
C PHE A 122 0.28 17.22 7.81
N TRP A 123 0.14 18.23 6.93
CA TRP A 123 -0.48 18.06 5.63
C TRP A 123 0.33 17.14 4.72
N PHE A 124 1.66 17.24 4.74
CA PHE A 124 2.55 16.29 4.07
C PHE A 124 2.29 14.86 4.52
N GLY A 125 2.17 14.63 5.83
CA GLY A 125 1.83 13.32 6.39
C GLY A 125 0.48 12.77 5.94
N LEU A 126 -0.55 13.63 5.90
CA LEU A 126 -1.86 13.26 5.35
C LEU A 126 -1.78 12.91 3.87
N GLY A 127 -1.05 13.71 3.07
CA GLY A 127 -0.83 13.45 1.66
C GLY A 127 -0.15 12.12 1.42
N LEU A 128 0.87 11.77 2.21
CA LEU A 128 1.52 10.46 2.17
C LEU A 128 0.55 9.34 2.55
N GLY A 129 -0.22 9.51 3.62
CA GLY A 129 -1.23 8.54 4.03
C GLY A 129 -2.23 8.25 2.92
N VAL A 130 -2.75 9.29 2.26
CA VAL A 130 -3.66 9.16 1.11
C VAL A 130 -2.97 8.49 -0.06
N ALA A 131 -1.78 8.94 -0.45
CA ALA A 131 -1.03 8.37 -1.58
C ALA A 131 -0.72 6.87 -1.39
N VAL A 132 -0.56 6.42 -0.15
CA VAL A 132 -0.29 5.01 0.19
C VAL A 132 -1.56 4.17 0.28
N VAL A 133 -2.63 4.70 0.89
CA VAL A 133 -3.88 3.96 1.13
C VAL A 133 -4.78 3.91 -0.10
N TYR A 134 -4.84 5.00 -0.89
CA TYR A 134 -5.64 5.06 -2.11
C TYR A 134 -5.45 3.85 -3.04
N PRO A 135 -4.22 3.48 -3.44
CA PRO A 135 -4.02 2.32 -4.31
C PRO A 135 -4.45 0.99 -3.68
N ILE A 136 -4.38 0.86 -2.35
CA ILE A 136 -4.84 -0.34 -1.63
C ILE A 136 -6.35 -0.48 -1.79
N LEU A 137 -7.11 0.57 -1.52
CA LEU A 137 -8.57 0.59 -1.66
C LEU A 137 -8.97 0.33 -3.12
N PHE A 138 -8.23 0.92 -4.06
CA PHE A 138 -8.45 0.73 -5.47
C PHE A 138 -8.28 -0.73 -5.91
N MET A 139 -7.19 -1.39 -5.49
CA MET A 139 -6.98 -2.81 -5.74
C MET A 139 -8.06 -3.66 -5.06
N PHE A 140 -8.51 -3.30 -3.85
CA PHE A 140 -9.58 -3.99 -3.15
C PHE A 140 -10.90 -3.96 -3.91
N PHE A 141 -11.32 -2.80 -4.43
CA PHE A 141 -12.51 -2.71 -5.27
C PHE A 141 -12.43 -3.57 -6.54
N ARG A 142 -11.20 -3.87 -6.98
CA ARG A 142 -10.93 -4.67 -8.18
C ARG A 142 -10.44 -6.08 -7.88
N ILE A 143 -10.56 -6.56 -6.63
CA ILE A 143 -9.96 -7.83 -6.18
C ILE A 143 -10.37 -9.04 -7.02
N ARG A 144 -11.57 -9.03 -7.63
CA ARG A 144 -12.08 -10.11 -8.49
C ARG A 144 -11.62 -10.05 -9.95
N THR A 145 -10.95 -8.97 -10.36
CA THR A 145 -10.50 -8.78 -11.74
C THR A 145 -9.30 -9.67 -12.07
N PHE A 146 -8.43 -9.90 -11.08
CA PHE A 146 -7.18 -10.62 -11.24
C PHE A 146 -7.19 -11.89 -10.39
N SER A 147 -6.52 -12.94 -10.87
CA SER A 147 -6.38 -14.19 -10.13
C SER A 147 -5.08 -14.89 -10.49
N ASP A 148 -4.55 -15.75 -9.63
CA ASP A 148 -3.33 -16.53 -9.91
C ASP A 148 -3.44 -17.39 -11.17
N ARG A 149 -4.67 -17.68 -11.63
CA ARG A 149 -4.90 -18.42 -12.88
C ARG A 149 -4.49 -17.61 -14.11
N SER A 150 -4.35 -16.29 -14.00
CA SER A 150 -3.89 -15.44 -15.09
C SER A 150 -2.39 -15.53 -15.35
N ILE A 151 -1.61 -16.16 -14.47
CA ILE A 151 -0.16 -16.35 -14.67
C ILE A 151 0.06 -17.24 -15.91
N PRO A 152 0.86 -16.80 -16.91
CA PRO A 152 1.13 -17.56 -18.12
C PRO A 152 1.72 -18.95 -17.86
N VAL A 153 1.34 -19.93 -18.69
CA VAL A 153 1.93 -21.27 -18.68
C VAL A 153 3.37 -21.19 -19.20
N GLY A 154 4.34 -21.68 -18.42
CA GLY A 154 5.78 -21.51 -18.71
C GLY A 154 6.48 -20.46 -17.86
N GLY A 155 5.74 -19.79 -16.96
CA GLY A 155 6.31 -18.83 -16.01
C GLY A 155 6.02 -17.38 -16.38
N GLY A 156 6.10 -16.51 -15.38
CA GLY A 156 5.76 -15.10 -15.50
C GLY A 156 5.50 -14.49 -14.13
N PHE A 157 5.26 -13.18 -14.11
CA PHE A 157 5.02 -12.45 -12.88
C PHE A 157 3.53 -12.38 -12.53
N GLY A 158 2.65 -12.57 -13.51
CA GLY A 158 1.23 -12.29 -13.34
C GLY A 158 1.02 -10.81 -13.00
N PHE A 159 -0.11 -10.50 -12.37
CA PHE A 159 -0.32 -9.20 -11.76
C PHE A 159 0.09 -9.28 -10.29
N MET A 160 1.20 -8.64 -9.89
CA MET A 160 1.70 -8.70 -8.51
C MET A 160 1.19 -7.51 -7.69
N PRO A 161 0.28 -7.69 -6.71
CA PRO A 161 -0.30 -6.58 -5.94
C PRO A 161 0.75 -5.63 -5.35
N LEU A 162 1.81 -6.18 -4.76
CA LEU A 162 2.88 -5.40 -4.13
C LEU A 162 3.58 -4.49 -5.15
N SER A 163 3.96 -5.00 -6.31
CA SER A 163 4.69 -4.22 -7.32
C SER A 163 3.82 -3.11 -7.92
N TYR A 164 2.55 -3.41 -8.23
CA TYR A 164 1.60 -2.42 -8.74
C TYR A 164 1.26 -1.36 -7.68
N TRP A 165 1.15 -1.76 -6.41
CA TRP A 165 1.02 -0.82 -5.29
C TRP A 165 2.22 0.11 -5.19
N ILE A 166 3.46 -0.41 -5.18
CA ILE A 166 4.68 0.41 -5.11
C ILE A 166 4.75 1.40 -6.28
N LEU A 167 4.51 0.95 -7.51
CA LEU A 167 4.48 1.82 -8.70
C LEU A 167 3.45 2.94 -8.54
N SER A 168 2.25 2.60 -8.08
CA SER A 168 1.19 3.57 -7.85
C SER A 168 1.55 4.54 -6.73
N VAL A 169 2.12 4.07 -5.62
CA VAL A 169 2.55 4.94 -4.51
C VAL A 169 3.62 5.91 -4.99
N ALA A 170 4.63 5.44 -5.72
CA ALA A 170 5.70 6.29 -6.25
C ALA A 170 5.15 7.43 -7.14
N LEU A 171 4.15 7.14 -7.98
CA LEU A 171 3.47 8.13 -8.81
C LEU A 171 2.74 9.21 -8.00
N GLY A 172 2.02 8.80 -6.95
CA GLY A 172 1.29 9.74 -6.09
C GLY A 172 2.15 10.46 -5.07
N PHE A 173 3.32 9.89 -4.72
CA PHE A 173 4.23 10.45 -3.74
C PHE A 173 4.63 11.88 -4.10
N PHE A 174 4.84 12.20 -5.38
CA PHE A 174 5.25 13.54 -5.76
C PHE A 174 4.08 14.48 -6.04
N THR A 175 2.93 13.95 -6.48
CA THR A 175 1.80 14.75 -6.96
C THR A 175 0.77 15.00 -5.87
N VAL A 176 0.26 13.92 -5.26
CA VAL A 176 -0.71 13.99 -4.15
C VAL A 176 -0.07 14.67 -2.94
N VAL A 177 1.14 14.26 -2.56
CA VAL A 177 1.81 14.83 -1.39
C VAL A 177 2.15 16.31 -1.60
N ARG A 178 2.61 16.72 -2.80
CA ARG A 178 2.84 18.13 -3.12
C ARG A 178 1.56 18.95 -3.05
N GLY A 179 0.44 18.40 -3.54
CA GLY A 179 -0.87 19.03 -3.40
C GLY A 179 -1.26 19.24 -1.94
N PHE A 180 -1.20 18.20 -1.12
CA PHE A 180 -1.47 18.30 0.32
C PHE A 180 -0.51 19.26 1.03
N SER A 181 0.80 19.20 0.77
CA SER A 181 1.76 20.17 1.32
C SER A 181 1.44 21.61 0.91
N GLY A 182 0.86 21.80 -0.29
CA GLY A 182 0.34 23.09 -0.76
C GLY A 182 -0.73 23.69 0.16
N LEU A 183 -1.52 22.86 0.88
CA LEU A 183 -2.47 23.36 1.88
C LEU A 183 -1.77 24.09 3.02
N ASN A 184 -0.57 23.65 3.40
CA ASN A 184 0.19 24.33 4.44
C ASN A 184 0.47 25.77 4.04
N PHE A 185 0.96 25.97 2.81
CA PHE A 185 1.28 27.28 2.26
C PHE A 185 0.02 28.13 2.02
N TYR A 186 -1.04 27.55 1.44
CA TYR A 186 -2.32 28.22 1.28
C TYR A 186 -2.86 28.78 2.61
N LEU A 187 -2.80 27.98 3.68
CA LEU A 187 -3.31 28.36 5.00
C LEU A 187 -2.36 29.29 5.78
N SER A 188 -1.04 29.21 5.55
CA SER A 188 -0.06 30.00 6.31
C SER A 188 0.13 31.40 5.75
N ASP A 189 0.34 31.54 4.45
CA ASP A 189 0.72 32.81 3.81
C ASP A 189 -0.01 33.09 2.49
N GLY A 190 -0.84 32.15 2.01
CA GLY A 190 -1.59 32.30 0.77
C GLY A 190 -0.73 32.25 -0.49
N SER A 191 0.55 31.83 -0.40
CA SER A 191 1.48 31.78 -1.53
C SER A 191 1.12 30.73 -2.60
N VAL A 192 0.20 29.83 -2.29
CA VAL A 192 -0.32 28.79 -3.19
C VAL A 192 -1.83 28.89 -3.23
N SER A 193 -2.44 28.90 -4.42
CA SER A 193 -3.90 28.93 -4.54
C SER A 193 -4.55 27.58 -4.21
N LEU A 194 -5.80 27.61 -3.74
CA LEU A 194 -6.54 26.39 -3.41
C LEU A 194 -6.83 25.54 -4.65
N GLU A 195 -7.05 26.19 -5.80
CA GLU A 195 -7.26 25.52 -7.09
C GLU A 195 -6.04 24.68 -7.47
N PHE A 196 -4.83 25.23 -7.32
CA PHE A 196 -3.59 24.51 -7.58
C PHE A 196 -3.47 23.27 -6.70
N VAL A 197 -3.79 23.40 -5.41
CA VAL A 197 -3.80 22.30 -4.44
C VAL A 197 -4.74 21.17 -4.89
N VAL A 198 -6.00 21.52 -5.17
CA VAL A 198 -7.03 20.54 -5.54
C VAL A 198 -6.68 19.83 -6.84
N ILE A 199 -6.25 20.59 -7.86
CA ILE A 199 -5.84 20.03 -9.16
C ILE A 199 -4.65 19.09 -9.01
N SER A 200 -3.65 19.46 -8.21
CA SER A 200 -2.47 18.62 -7.98
C SER A 200 -2.84 17.27 -7.34
N ILE A 201 -3.76 17.28 -6.37
CA ILE A 201 -4.28 16.07 -5.74
C ILE A 201 -5.05 15.22 -6.76
N LEU A 202 -5.96 15.82 -7.52
CA LEU A 202 -6.77 15.09 -8.51
C LEU A 202 -5.92 14.46 -9.62
N ILE A 203 -4.97 15.22 -10.19
CA ILE A 203 -4.03 14.70 -11.19
C ILE A 203 -3.25 13.53 -10.60
N GLY A 204 -2.75 13.69 -9.37
CA GLY A 204 -2.01 12.64 -8.69
C GLY A 204 -2.81 11.35 -8.53
N LEU A 205 -4.04 11.45 -8.00
CA LEU A 205 -4.93 10.29 -7.84
C LEU A 205 -5.25 9.61 -9.17
N VAL A 206 -5.53 10.38 -10.23
CA VAL A 206 -5.79 9.84 -11.57
C VAL A 206 -4.57 9.07 -12.09
N VAL A 207 -3.38 9.65 -11.98
CA VAL A 207 -2.13 9.03 -12.43
C VAL A 207 -1.82 7.76 -11.64
N GLN A 208 -2.06 7.77 -10.32
CA GLN A 208 -1.99 6.56 -9.50
C GLN A 208 -2.93 5.45 -10.03
N SER A 209 -4.17 5.80 -10.40
CA SER A 209 -5.13 4.81 -10.89
C SER A 209 -4.66 4.11 -12.18
N VAL A 210 -4.00 4.83 -13.10
CA VAL A 210 -3.64 4.29 -14.43
C VAL A 210 -2.85 2.99 -14.33
N VAL A 211 -1.83 2.94 -13.47
CA VAL A 211 -1.00 1.74 -13.31
C VAL A 211 -1.74 0.60 -12.62
N LEU A 212 -2.85 0.89 -11.92
CA LEU A 212 -3.72 -0.11 -11.28
C LEU A 212 -4.78 -0.67 -12.26
N PHE A 213 -4.74 -0.28 -13.53
CA PHE A 213 -5.55 -0.85 -14.63
C PHE A 213 -4.74 -1.63 -15.66
N PRO A 214 -3.89 -2.59 -15.28
CA PRO A 214 -3.08 -3.30 -16.26
C PRO A 214 -3.96 -4.14 -17.22
N ASP A 215 -5.14 -4.61 -16.82
CA ASP A 215 -6.08 -5.28 -17.73
C ASP A 215 -6.60 -4.38 -18.86
N LYS A 216 -6.76 -3.08 -18.61
CA LYS A 216 -7.21 -2.11 -19.63
C LYS A 216 -6.04 -1.72 -20.51
N LEU A 217 -4.87 -1.47 -19.91
CA LEU A 217 -3.64 -1.17 -20.64
C LEU A 217 -3.25 -2.32 -21.57
N ASN A 218 -3.37 -3.57 -21.12
CA ASN A 218 -3.06 -4.77 -21.91
C ASN A 218 -3.95 -4.93 -23.16
N LYS A 219 -5.03 -4.16 -23.31
CA LYS A 219 -5.84 -4.13 -24.55
C LYS A 219 -5.30 -3.15 -25.59
N VAL A 220 -4.52 -2.18 -25.16
CA VAL A 220 -3.99 -1.10 -26.00
C VAL A 220 -2.54 -1.37 -26.38
N VAL A 221 -1.78 -2.03 -25.49
CA VAL A 221 -0.38 -2.36 -25.76
C VAL A 221 -0.25 -3.75 -26.39
N PRO A 222 0.66 -3.94 -27.37
CA PRO A 222 0.87 -5.23 -28.03
C PRO A 222 1.65 -6.25 -27.17
N LEU A 223 1.98 -5.89 -25.93
CA LEU A 223 2.82 -6.65 -25.01
C LEU A 223 1.96 -7.24 -23.88
N ASP A 224 2.16 -8.52 -23.54
CA ASP A 224 1.50 -9.12 -22.38
C ASP A 224 2.11 -8.59 -21.07
N LEU A 225 1.34 -7.77 -20.36
CA LEU A 225 1.71 -7.12 -19.10
C LEU A 225 1.97 -8.08 -17.94
N ARG A 226 1.64 -9.38 -18.10
CA ARG A 226 1.86 -10.42 -17.09
C ARG A 226 3.27 -11.03 -17.14
N THR A 227 4.05 -10.67 -18.16
CA THR A 227 5.42 -11.14 -18.38
C THR A 227 6.45 -10.18 -17.75
N LYS A 228 7.73 -10.59 -17.71
CA LYS A 228 8.84 -9.73 -17.27
C LYS A 228 8.96 -8.46 -18.13
N ASN A 229 8.83 -8.60 -19.45
CA ASN A 229 8.88 -7.46 -20.37
C ASN A 229 7.67 -6.54 -20.18
N GLY A 230 6.50 -7.12 -19.94
CA GLY A 230 5.29 -6.39 -19.56
C GLY A 230 5.46 -5.58 -18.27
N PHE A 231 6.10 -6.15 -17.24
CA PHE A 231 6.40 -5.43 -16.01
C PHE A 231 7.40 -4.28 -16.23
N LEU A 232 8.47 -4.49 -17.02
CA LEU A 232 9.41 -3.43 -17.39
C LEU A 232 8.72 -2.30 -18.16
N PHE A 233 7.78 -2.65 -19.05
CA PHE A 233 6.94 -1.67 -19.72
C PHE A 233 6.10 -0.86 -18.72
N MET A 234 5.47 -1.50 -17.74
CA MET A 234 4.71 -0.79 -16.69
C MET A 234 5.59 0.15 -15.87
N PHE A 235 6.83 -0.24 -15.57
CA PHE A 235 7.80 0.62 -14.89
C PHE A 235 8.16 1.85 -15.74
N ALA A 236 8.47 1.65 -17.04
CA ALA A 236 8.74 2.75 -17.96
C ALA A 236 7.52 3.68 -18.12
N LEU A 237 6.31 3.11 -18.22
CA LEU A 237 5.07 3.88 -18.27
C LEU A 237 4.89 4.73 -17.01
N ALA A 238 5.20 4.21 -15.82
CA ALA A 238 5.16 5.00 -14.59
C ALA A 238 6.12 6.19 -14.63
N LEU A 239 7.33 6.04 -15.19
CA LEU A 239 8.26 7.17 -15.36
C LEU A 239 7.72 8.23 -16.34
N VAL A 240 7.10 7.80 -17.45
CA VAL A 240 6.47 8.70 -18.42
C VAL A 240 5.30 9.46 -17.76
N LEU A 241 4.42 8.73 -17.07
CA LEU A 241 3.28 9.31 -16.36
C LEU A 241 3.73 10.29 -15.27
N TYR A 242 4.83 9.99 -14.56
CA TYR A 242 5.44 10.92 -13.63
C TYR A 242 5.85 12.21 -14.35
N GLY A 243 6.62 12.14 -15.43
CA GLY A 243 7.04 13.31 -16.21
C GLY A 243 5.85 14.16 -16.71
N VAL A 244 4.84 13.50 -17.28
CA VAL A 244 3.60 14.17 -17.72
C VAL A 244 2.89 14.85 -16.55
N SER A 245 2.80 14.19 -15.40
CA SER A 245 2.15 14.76 -14.21
C SER A 245 2.86 16.01 -13.69
N GLN A 246 4.21 16.01 -13.67
CA GLN A 246 4.98 17.18 -13.25
C GLN A 246 4.80 18.34 -14.23
N PHE A 247 4.88 18.06 -15.53
CA PHE A 247 4.63 19.06 -16.57
C PHE A 247 3.24 19.69 -16.43
N LEU A 248 2.19 18.88 -16.24
CA LEU A 248 0.83 19.40 -16.06
C LEU A 248 0.70 20.27 -14.81
N ILE A 249 1.30 19.87 -13.69
CA ILE A 249 1.27 20.66 -12.45
C ILE A 249 1.97 22.01 -12.65
N ASP A 250 3.16 22.02 -13.23
CA ASP A 250 3.92 23.27 -13.42
C ASP A 250 3.26 24.18 -14.48
N PHE A 251 2.65 23.59 -15.51
CA PHE A 251 1.83 24.33 -16.48
C PHE A 251 0.62 24.98 -15.82
N MET A 252 -0.11 24.25 -14.96
CA MET A 252 -1.25 24.80 -14.22
C MET A 252 -0.82 25.91 -13.25
N LYS A 253 0.34 25.76 -12.60
CA LYS A 253 0.92 26.83 -11.77
C LYS A 253 1.15 28.10 -12.58
N ALA A 254 1.73 27.97 -13.78
CA ALA A 254 1.97 29.10 -14.67
C ALA A 254 0.66 29.78 -15.11
N LEU A 255 -0.36 29.00 -15.50
CA LEU A 255 -1.66 29.55 -15.88
C LEU A 255 -2.33 30.33 -14.74
N ILE A 256 -2.31 29.80 -13.52
CA ILE A 256 -2.91 30.46 -12.36
C ILE A 256 -2.20 31.81 -12.09
N SER A 257 -0.87 31.85 -12.23
CA SER A 257 -0.09 33.09 -12.04
C SER A 257 -0.33 34.17 -13.11
N LEU A 258 -1.01 33.84 -14.22
CA LEU A 258 -1.41 34.82 -15.23
C LEU A 258 -2.79 35.43 -14.96
N VAL A 259 -3.59 34.81 -14.09
CA VAL A 259 -4.98 35.21 -13.80
C VAL A 259 -5.07 36.00 -12.48
N VAL A 260 -4.14 35.76 -11.56
CA VAL A 260 -4.02 36.46 -10.26
C VAL A 260 -2.99 37.58 -10.37
#